data_AF-A0A3M1SGC8-F1
#
_entry.id   AF-A0A3M1SGC8-F1
#
_cell.length_a   1.000
_cell.length_b   1.000
_cell.length_c   1.000
_cell.angle_alpha   90.00
_cell.angle_beta   90.00
_cell.angle_gamma   90.00
#
_symmetry.space_group_name_H-M   'P 1'
#
loop_
_entity.id
_entity.type
_entity.pdbx_description
1 polymer ?
#
loop_
_entity_poly.entity_id
_entity_poly.type
_entity_poly.pdbx_seq_one_letter_code
_entity_poly.pdbx_strand_id
1 'polypeptide(L)'
;MASCAVSLPAFSGQPYFQPGEDPRPEGMVWQRVEELSDEFDGDRLDLSKWQAEPEANGWRWYGRPPGLFRASNVTVADGQLQVTVSKLEEPVVKGGHTFTHQGAIVRSLHPGQVGWYFECRMKANATVMSSTFWLTTKGNTDKHLETDIQECVGRTTELTEKWGKDWDQIFHSNLIYRVVKTNFKKVQLQGHMKPPTKNHERFYVYGAWWKSPEEVQFFLDGKYAYSIRPQVAWDVPAYIQMAVEVYDWNPVPEKDCLIETGTRDQRTTRYDWVRVWKLVPAEDDASP
;
A
#
# COMPACT_ATOMS: atom_id res chain seq x y z
N MET A 1 -33.77 14.62 -10.86
CA MET A 1 -32.55 13.90 -11.29
C MET A 1 -32.35 12.72 -10.36
N ALA A 2 -32.38 11.50 -10.89
CA ALA A 2 -32.25 10.29 -10.09
C ALA A 2 -30.84 10.21 -9.50
N SER A 3 -30.77 10.16 -8.17
CA SER A 3 -29.55 9.83 -7.45
C SER A 3 -29.26 8.36 -7.70
N CYS A 4 -28.28 8.06 -8.56
CA CYS A 4 -27.68 6.74 -8.60
C CYS A 4 -26.90 6.55 -7.30
N ALA A 5 -27.55 5.96 -6.30
CA ALA A 5 -26.86 5.35 -5.18
C ALA A 5 -25.94 4.25 -5.76
N VAL A 6 -24.63 4.51 -5.77
CA VAL A 6 -23.64 3.47 -6.03
C VAL A 6 -23.77 2.49 -4.88
N SER A 7 -24.37 1.34 -5.15
CA SER A 7 -24.36 0.20 -4.24
C SER A 7 -22.90 -0.13 -3.92
N LEU A 8 -22.52 -0.01 -2.65
CA LEU A 8 -21.30 -0.65 -2.18
C LEU A 8 -21.39 -2.14 -2.52
N PRO A 9 -20.35 -2.76 -3.09
CA PRO A 9 -20.39 -4.19 -3.33
C PRO A 9 -20.52 -4.90 -1.98
N ALA A 10 -21.48 -5.81 -1.88
CA ALA A 10 -21.63 -6.68 -0.73
C ALA A 10 -20.31 -7.39 -0.42
N PHE A 11 -20.03 -7.60 0.87
CA PHE A 11 -18.87 -8.35 1.37
C PHE A 11 -18.63 -9.61 0.51
N SER A 12 -17.48 -9.66 -0.18
CA SER A 12 -17.11 -10.84 -0.96
C SER A 12 -16.43 -11.85 -0.03
N GLY A 13 -16.88 -13.10 -0.07
CA GLY A 13 -16.23 -14.22 0.64
C GLY A 13 -14.93 -14.71 -0.03
N GLN A 14 -14.40 -13.95 -1.00
CA GLN A 14 -13.21 -14.30 -1.78
C GLN A 14 -12.46 -13.02 -2.22
N PRO A 15 -11.17 -13.14 -2.60
CA PRO A 15 -10.42 -12.04 -3.17
C PRO A 15 -11.03 -11.52 -4.46
N TYR A 16 -10.70 -10.27 -4.83
CA TYR A 16 -11.18 -9.70 -6.07
C TYR A 16 -10.36 -10.20 -7.26
N PHE A 17 -10.92 -11.13 -8.02
CA PHE A 17 -10.39 -11.59 -9.31
C PHE A 17 -11.40 -11.37 -10.44
N GLN A 18 -10.91 -11.10 -11.65
CA GLN A 18 -11.77 -11.16 -12.83
C GLN A 18 -12.11 -12.63 -13.15
N PRO A 19 -13.19 -12.89 -13.93
CA PRO A 19 -13.52 -14.25 -14.35
C PRO A 19 -12.32 -14.95 -15.00
N GLY A 20 -11.92 -16.09 -14.44
CA GLY A 20 -10.79 -16.90 -14.93
C GLY A 20 -9.41 -16.49 -14.44
N GLU A 21 -9.31 -15.48 -13.57
CA GLU A 21 -8.01 -14.98 -13.05
C GLU A 21 -7.68 -15.47 -11.63
N ASP A 22 -8.58 -16.18 -10.94
CA ASP A 22 -8.30 -16.75 -9.62
C ASP A 22 -7.19 -17.82 -9.73
N PRO A 23 -6.01 -17.59 -9.13
CA PRO A 23 -4.84 -18.46 -9.32
C PRO A 23 -4.81 -19.63 -8.32
N ARG A 24 -5.87 -19.79 -7.53
CA ARG A 24 -5.98 -20.80 -6.48
C ARG A 24 -5.80 -22.23 -7.01
N PRO A 25 -5.01 -23.08 -6.33
CA PRO A 25 -4.91 -24.50 -6.66
C PRO A 25 -6.26 -25.24 -6.50
N GLU A 26 -6.45 -26.31 -7.27
CA GLU A 26 -7.59 -27.21 -7.10
C GLU A 26 -7.67 -27.77 -5.67
N GLY A 27 -8.88 -27.93 -5.14
CA GLY A 27 -9.11 -28.42 -3.78
C GLY A 27 -8.79 -27.42 -2.66
N MET A 28 -8.47 -26.16 -2.99
CA MET A 28 -8.28 -25.09 -2.00
C MET A 28 -9.42 -24.07 -2.08
N VAL A 29 -9.62 -23.32 -1.00
CA VAL A 29 -10.47 -22.11 -0.93
C VAL A 29 -9.72 -20.96 -0.26
N TRP A 30 -10.12 -19.73 -0.56
CA TRP A 30 -9.60 -18.54 0.10
C TRP A 30 -10.34 -18.32 1.42
N GLN A 31 -9.60 -18.22 2.53
CA GLN A 31 -10.12 -17.84 3.84
C GLN A 31 -9.57 -16.47 4.22
N ARG A 32 -10.44 -15.56 4.62
CA ARG A 32 -10.08 -14.21 5.06
C ARG A 32 -9.23 -14.25 6.33
N VAL A 33 -8.26 -13.35 6.43
CA VAL A 33 -7.44 -13.13 7.63
C VAL A 33 -7.92 -11.86 8.31
N GLU A 34 -8.80 -12.01 9.31
CA GLU A 34 -9.53 -10.88 9.91
C GLU A 34 -8.64 -9.83 10.59
N GLU A 35 -7.53 -10.25 11.20
CA GLU A 35 -6.58 -9.35 11.87
C GLU A 35 -5.80 -8.43 10.89
N LEU A 36 -5.84 -8.74 9.58
CA LEU A 36 -5.20 -7.96 8.52
C LEU A 36 -6.19 -7.43 7.48
N SER A 37 -7.49 -7.64 7.68
CA SER A 37 -8.52 -7.24 6.73
C SER A 37 -9.48 -6.23 7.37
N ASP A 38 -9.77 -5.17 6.64
CA ASP A 38 -10.59 -4.05 7.10
C ASP A 38 -11.31 -3.39 5.92
N GLU A 39 -12.61 -3.18 6.10
CA GLU A 39 -13.47 -2.47 5.14
C GLU A 39 -13.58 -0.97 5.47
N PHE A 40 -13.02 -0.55 6.62
CA PHE A 40 -13.03 0.85 7.07
C PHE A 40 -14.43 1.48 7.14
N ASP A 41 -15.45 0.68 7.44
CA ASP A 41 -16.86 1.10 7.63
C ASP A 41 -17.13 1.73 9.01
N GLY A 42 -16.14 1.73 9.90
CA GLY A 42 -16.24 2.32 11.24
C GLY A 42 -16.20 3.86 11.26
N ASP A 43 -16.20 4.43 12.47
CA ASP A 43 -16.06 5.87 12.70
C ASP A 43 -14.60 6.32 12.92
N ARG A 44 -13.67 5.36 13.04
CA ARG A 44 -12.26 5.56 13.35
C ARG A 44 -11.43 4.36 12.89
N LEU A 45 -10.10 4.53 12.86
CA LEU A 45 -9.17 3.44 12.61
C LEU A 45 -9.28 2.37 13.70
N ASP A 46 -9.43 1.11 13.32
CA ASP A 46 -9.43 -0.01 14.26
C ASP A 46 -8.02 -0.22 14.83
N LEU A 47 -7.80 0.30 16.05
CA LEU A 47 -6.51 0.21 16.73
C LEU A 47 -6.20 -1.18 17.29
N SER A 48 -7.10 -2.16 17.16
CA SER A 48 -6.79 -3.57 17.40
C SER A 48 -6.12 -4.25 16.22
N LYS A 49 -6.22 -3.66 15.01
CA LYS A 49 -5.61 -4.16 13.77
C LYS A 49 -4.48 -3.28 13.27
N TRP A 50 -4.60 -1.97 13.46
CA TRP A 50 -3.73 -0.98 12.86
C TRP A 50 -3.11 -0.01 13.87
N GLN A 51 -1.94 0.54 13.54
CA GLN A 51 -1.38 1.72 14.19
C GLN A 51 -1.19 2.84 13.16
N ALA A 52 -1.39 4.09 13.58
CA ALA A 52 -1.06 5.28 12.80
C ALA A 52 0.14 6.06 13.37
N GLU A 53 0.56 5.75 14.59
CA GLU A 53 1.74 6.39 15.19
C GLU A 53 3.03 5.91 14.52
N PRO A 54 3.88 6.82 14.01
CA PRO A 54 5.10 6.47 13.28
C PRO A 54 6.18 5.81 14.16
N GLU A 55 6.01 5.88 15.48
CA GLU A 55 6.95 5.42 16.51
C GLU A 55 6.29 4.48 17.53
N ALA A 56 5.59 3.46 17.06
CA ALA A 56 4.95 2.47 17.93
C ALA A 56 5.27 1.04 17.49
N ASN A 57 5.13 0.10 18.42
CA ASN A 57 5.31 -1.35 18.20
C ASN A 57 6.64 -1.75 17.56
N GLY A 58 7.73 -1.09 17.96
CA GLY A 58 9.07 -1.38 17.46
C GLY A 58 9.39 -0.75 16.11
N TRP A 59 8.51 0.10 15.58
CA TRP A 59 8.78 0.94 14.43
C TRP A 59 9.30 2.30 14.86
N ARG A 60 10.22 2.86 14.07
CA ARG A 60 10.56 4.29 14.12
C ARG A 60 10.89 4.75 12.71
N TRP A 61 9.96 5.47 12.11
CA TRP A 61 10.23 6.22 10.89
C TRP A 61 9.33 7.45 10.85
N TYR A 62 9.93 8.62 10.99
CA TYR A 62 9.21 9.91 11.03
C TYR A 62 8.62 10.32 9.68
N GLY A 63 9.00 9.65 8.59
CA GLY A 63 8.80 10.12 7.23
C GLY A 63 10.11 10.57 6.60
N ARG A 64 10.13 10.62 5.26
CA ARG A 64 11.26 11.15 4.50
C ARG A 64 11.16 12.68 4.49
N PRO A 65 12.20 13.44 4.89
CA PRO A 65 12.16 14.89 4.77
C PRO A 65 11.90 15.34 3.32
N PRO A 66 11.10 16.40 3.09
CA PRO A 66 10.48 17.25 4.09
C PRO A 66 9.08 16.78 4.59
N GLY A 67 8.65 15.55 4.30
CA GLY A 67 7.35 14.99 4.68
C GLY A 67 7.35 14.26 6.02
N LEU A 68 6.63 14.79 7.01
CA LEU A 68 6.43 14.21 8.34
C LEU A 68 5.18 13.33 8.38
N PHE A 69 5.27 12.13 8.93
CA PHE A 69 4.10 11.33 9.24
C PHE A 69 3.43 11.79 10.54
N ARG A 70 2.11 12.00 10.50
CA ARG A 70 1.30 12.27 11.69
C ARG A 70 0.02 11.43 11.67
N ALA A 71 -0.28 10.81 12.82
CA ALA A 71 -1.52 10.05 12.97
C ALA A 71 -2.78 10.91 12.74
N SER A 72 -2.72 12.21 13.03
CA SER A 72 -3.80 13.17 12.77
C SER A 72 -4.20 13.31 11.30
N ASN A 73 -3.35 12.85 10.37
CA ASN A 73 -3.65 12.87 8.94
C ASN A 73 -4.41 11.62 8.48
N VAL A 74 -4.62 10.66 9.38
CA VAL A 74 -5.38 9.43 9.15
C VAL A 74 -6.79 9.60 9.69
N THR A 75 -7.78 9.41 8.84
CA THR A 75 -9.20 9.39 9.23
C THR A 75 -9.88 8.18 8.61
N VAL A 76 -10.90 7.65 9.28
CA VAL A 76 -11.84 6.70 8.67
C VAL A 76 -13.17 7.44 8.53
N ALA A 77 -13.62 7.56 7.29
CA ALA A 77 -14.86 8.26 6.96
C ALA A 77 -15.37 7.80 5.59
N ASP A 78 -16.69 7.82 5.41
CA ASP A 78 -17.36 7.47 4.16
C ASP A 78 -17.05 6.03 3.67
N GLY A 79 -16.83 5.09 4.61
CA GLY A 79 -16.46 3.70 4.31
C GLY A 79 -15.04 3.54 3.80
N GLN A 80 -14.12 4.45 4.19
CA GLN A 80 -12.75 4.49 3.65
C GLN A 80 -11.74 4.92 4.71
N LEU A 81 -10.55 4.33 4.64
CA LEU A 81 -9.36 4.93 5.21
C LEU A 81 -8.88 6.08 4.31
N GLN A 82 -8.74 7.26 4.90
CA GLN A 82 -8.35 8.48 4.21
C GLN A 82 -7.06 9.03 4.83
N VAL A 83 -6.00 9.15 4.01
CA VAL A 83 -4.75 9.82 4.39
C VAL A 83 -4.66 11.14 3.62
N THR A 84 -4.84 12.26 4.32
CA THR A 84 -4.82 13.60 3.71
C THR A 84 -3.45 14.25 3.91
N VAL A 85 -2.82 14.72 2.83
CA VAL A 85 -1.54 15.46 2.92
C VAL A 85 -1.76 16.94 3.06
N SER A 86 -0.83 17.65 3.71
CA SER A 86 -0.83 19.12 3.73
C SER A 86 0.56 19.68 4.00
N LYS A 87 0.71 21.00 3.84
CA LYS A 87 1.81 21.73 4.45
C LYS A 87 1.62 21.79 5.97
N LEU A 88 2.72 21.84 6.70
CA LEU A 88 2.73 22.14 8.12
C LEU A 88 2.57 23.65 8.32
N GLU A 89 1.85 24.06 9.36
CA GLU A 89 1.72 25.49 9.72
C GLU A 89 3.09 26.12 9.97
N GLU A 90 3.97 25.40 10.67
CA GLU A 90 5.36 25.77 10.93
C GLU A 90 6.28 24.55 10.71
N PRO A 91 7.54 24.75 10.28
CA PRO A 91 8.49 23.67 10.17
C PRO A 91 8.70 22.92 11.49
N VAL A 92 8.73 21.60 11.44
CA VAL A 92 8.97 20.74 12.61
C VAL A 92 10.35 20.11 12.50
N VAL A 93 11.16 20.20 13.56
CA VAL A 93 12.44 19.49 13.65
C VAL A 93 12.25 18.21 14.46
N LYS A 94 12.49 17.05 13.84
CA LYS A 94 12.38 15.75 14.51
C LYS A 94 13.44 14.79 13.97
N GLY A 95 14.08 14.02 14.86
CA GLY A 95 15.10 13.03 14.45
C GLY A 95 16.28 13.63 13.66
N GLY A 96 16.63 14.90 13.88
CA GLY A 96 17.73 15.58 13.17
C GLY A 96 17.36 16.14 11.79
N HIS A 97 16.09 16.08 11.40
CA HIS A 97 15.62 16.60 10.11
C HIS A 97 14.53 17.67 10.28
N THR A 98 14.48 18.59 9.33
CA THR A 98 13.41 19.60 9.21
C THR A 98 12.33 19.10 8.26
N PHE A 99 11.09 19.17 8.71
CA PHE A 99 9.91 18.81 7.94
C PHE A 99 9.05 20.05 7.71
N THR A 100 8.50 20.18 6.50
CA THR A 100 7.63 21.30 6.11
C THR A 100 6.28 20.83 5.57
N HIS A 101 6.15 19.55 5.26
CA HIS A 101 4.93 18.92 4.78
C HIS A 101 4.58 17.74 5.67
N GLN A 102 3.34 17.27 5.58
CA GLN A 102 2.86 16.14 6.36
C GLN A 102 2.00 15.19 5.55
N GLY A 103 2.19 13.90 5.82
CA GLY A 103 1.36 12.79 5.38
C GLY A 103 1.15 11.83 6.55
N ALA A 104 1.02 10.54 6.28
CA ALA A 104 0.92 9.54 7.33
C ALA A 104 1.46 8.18 6.90
N ILE A 105 1.58 7.30 7.88
CA ILE A 105 1.83 5.89 7.69
C ILE A 105 0.91 5.10 8.61
N VAL A 106 0.19 4.13 8.05
CA VAL A 106 -0.62 3.17 8.79
C VAL A 106 0.04 1.81 8.66
N ARG A 107 0.11 1.05 9.76
CA ARG A 107 0.76 -0.27 9.79
C ARG A 107 -0.14 -1.30 10.43
N SER A 108 -0.10 -2.54 9.95
CA SER A 108 -0.74 -3.65 10.67
C SER A 108 -0.01 -3.95 11.98
N LEU A 109 -0.75 -4.42 12.98
CA LEU A 109 -0.19 -4.91 14.25
C LEU A 109 0.32 -6.35 14.14
N HIS A 110 -0.26 -7.12 13.23
CA HIS A 110 0.10 -8.51 12.95
C HIS A 110 0.88 -8.62 11.62
N PRO A 111 1.78 -9.60 11.48
CA PRO A 111 2.46 -9.84 10.21
C PRO A 111 1.66 -10.78 9.31
N GLY A 112 1.71 -10.52 8.01
CA GLY A 112 1.36 -11.48 6.97
C GLY A 112 2.39 -12.60 6.82
N GLN A 113 2.00 -13.67 6.14
CA GLN A 113 2.82 -14.87 5.95
C GLN A 113 3.00 -15.21 4.46
N VAL A 114 4.00 -16.04 4.18
CA VAL A 114 4.15 -16.70 2.88
C VAL A 114 2.89 -17.52 2.57
N GLY A 115 2.49 -17.52 1.30
CA GLY A 115 1.31 -18.20 0.77
C GLY A 115 0.05 -17.33 0.80
N TRP A 116 0.07 -16.18 1.48
CA TRP A 116 -1.10 -15.31 1.61
C TRP A 116 -1.23 -14.34 0.43
N TYR A 117 -2.47 -13.97 0.13
CA TYR A 117 -2.85 -12.97 -0.86
C TYR A 117 -3.24 -11.67 -0.16
N PHE A 118 -2.67 -10.55 -0.60
CA PHE A 118 -2.88 -9.23 -0.05
C PHE A 118 -3.45 -8.34 -1.14
N GLU A 119 -4.53 -7.62 -0.86
CA GLU A 119 -5.10 -6.67 -1.81
C GLU A 119 -5.63 -5.44 -1.10
N CYS A 120 -5.59 -4.31 -1.80
CA CYS A 120 -6.30 -3.11 -1.40
C CYS A 120 -7.03 -2.50 -2.59
N ARG A 121 -8.18 -1.87 -2.34
CA ARG A 121 -8.83 -1.00 -3.31
C ARG A 121 -8.47 0.44 -3.00
N MET A 122 -7.51 0.99 -3.74
CA MET A 122 -6.92 2.29 -3.47
C MET A 122 -7.18 3.26 -4.62
N LYS A 123 -7.43 4.53 -4.29
CA LYS A 123 -7.33 5.68 -5.19
C LYS A 123 -6.24 6.61 -4.67
N ALA A 124 -5.25 6.92 -5.51
CA ALA A 124 -4.16 7.80 -5.12
C ALA A 124 -4.66 9.24 -4.86
N ASN A 125 -3.93 9.98 -4.04
CA ASN A 125 -4.05 11.44 -4.04
C ASN A 125 -3.56 12.00 -5.40
N ALA A 126 -3.92 13.22 -5.76
CA ALA A 126 -3.52 13.90 -6.99
C ALA A 126 -2.28 14.80 -6.81
N THR A 127 -1.53 14.64 -5.73
CA THR A 127 -0.34 15.45 -5.41
C THR A 127 0.96 14.73 -5.82
N VAL A 128 2.09 15.38 -5.58
CA VAL A 128 3.42 14.78 -5.77
C VAL A 128 3.80 13.75 -4.69
N MET A 129 3.03 13.69 -3.59
CA MET A 129 3.24 12.69 -2.54
C MET A 129 2.74 11.32 -2.98
N SER A 130 3.32 10.28 -2.39
CA SER A 130 3.08 8.90 -2.77
C SER A 130 1.66 8.44 -2.46
N SER A 131 1.26 7.32 -3.03
CA SER A 131 0.14 6.50 -2.55
C SER A 131 0.58 5.05 -2.64
N THR A 132 0.70 4.38 -1.49
CA THR A 132 1.40 3.10 -1.40
C THR A 132 0.61 2.03 -0.66
N PHE A 133 0.90 0.78 -1.00
CA PHE A 133 0.48 -0.41 -0.25
C PHE A 133 1.60 -1.44 -0.35
N TRP A 134 2.22 -1.78 0.77
CA TRP A 134 3.43 -2.60 0.78
C TRP A 134 3.59 -3.38 2.09
N LEU A 135 4.56 -4.28 2.12
CA LEU A 135 4.87 -5.16 3.23
C LEU A 135 6.34 -5.01 3.60
N THR A 136 6.67 -5.00 4.89
CA THR A 136 8.08 -5.01 5.33
C THR A 136 8.32 -5.77 6.62
N THR A 137 9.50 -6.37 6.74
CA THR A 137 9.91 -7.09 7.94
C THR A 137 10.41 -6.11 9.01
N LYS A 138 10.37 -6.49 10.30
CA LYS A 138 10.84 -5.62 11.40
C LYS A 138 12.36 -5.42 11.46
N GLY A 139 13.13 -5.94 10.51
CA GLY A 139 14.59 -5.83 10.49
C GLY A 139 15.31 -6.48 11.69
N ASN A 140 14.60 -7.32 12.44
CA ASN A 140 15.13 -8.07 13.58
C ASN A 140 15.75 -9.42 13.18
N THR A 141 15.65 -9.79 11.91
CA THR A 141 16.31 -10.95 11.30
C THR A 141 17.48 -10.47 10.43
N ASP A 142 18.29 -11.40 9.92
CA ASP A 142 19.39 -11.06 9.01
C ASP A 142 18.91 -10.62 7.62
N LYS A 143 17.62 -10.86 7.31
CA LYS A 143 16.97 -10.50 6.05
C LYS A 143 15.93 -9.40 6.27
N HIS A 144 16.24 -8.19 5.81
CA HIS A 144 15.22 -7.15 5.68
C HIS A 144 14.59 -7.25 4.28
N LEU A 145 13.32 -7.65 4.25
CA LEU A 145 12.54 -7.86 3.03
C LEU A 145 11.44 -6.81 2.97
N GLU A 146 11.24 -6.25 1.78
CA GLU A 146 10.28 -5.18 1.50
C GLU A 146 9.60 -5.50 0.17
N THR A 147 8.29 -5.77 0.22
CA THR A 147 7.45 -6.05 -0.94
C THR A 147 6.53 -4.88 -1.18
N ASP A 148 6.86 -4.10 -2.20
CA ASP A 148 5.99 -3.03 -2.66
C ASP A 148 4.93 -3.63 -3.57
N ILE A 149 3.67 -3.66 -3.12
CA ILE A 149 2.56 -4.14 -3.95
C ILE A 149 2.19 -3.04 -4.94
N GLN A 150 2.04 -1.81 -4.45
CA GLN A 150 1.84 -0.63 -5.26
C GLN A 150 2.63 0.56 -4.70
N GLU A 151 3.41 1.21 -5.56
CA GLU A 151 3.91 2.57 -5.39
C GLU A 151 3.52 3.44 -6.59
N CYS A 152 3.01 4.64 -6.33
CA CYS A 152 2.81 5.68 -7.35
C CYS A 152 2.80 7.06 -6.69
N VAL A 153 2.75 8.09 -7.51
CA VAL A 153 2.41 9.46 -7.10
C VAL A 153 1.13 9.90 -7.82
N GLY A 154 0.50 10.98 -7.37
CA GLY A 154 -0.64 11.56 -8.07
C GLY A 154 -0.27 12.48 -9.22
N ARG A 155 0.95 13.02 -9.18
CA ARG A 155 1.40 14.05 -10.10
C ARG A 155 2.91 14.02 -10.23
N THR A 156 3.37 14.13 -11.46
CA THR A 156 4.76 14.45 -11.80
C THR A 156 4.84 15.92 -12.23
N THR A 157 6.03 16.50 -12.12
CA THR A 157 6.33 17.92 -12.41
C THR A 157 7.59 18.01 -13.25
N GLU A 158 7.98 19.22 -13.66
CA GLU A 158 9.26 19.42 -14.35
C GLU A 158 10.46 19.00 -13.50
N LEU A 159 10.36 19.10 -12.17
CA LEU A 159 11.40 18.71 -11.22
C LEU A 159 11.54 17.19 -11.06
N THR A 160 10.53 16.42 -11.48
CA THR A 160 10.56 14.96 -11.36
C THR A 160 11.68 14.38 -12.23
N GLU A 161 12.43 13.43 -11.66
CA GLU A 161 13.47 12.71 -12.37
C GLU A 161 12.97 12.09 -13.68
N LYS A 162 13.83 12.02 -14.70
CA LYS A 162 13.44 11.61 -16.05
C LYS A 162 12.80 10.22 -16.09
N TRP A 163 13.29 9.29 -15.28
CA TRP A 163 12.77 7.92 -15.21
C TRP A 163 11.40 7.84 -14.51
N GLY A 164 11.05 8.86 -13.72
CA GLY A 164 9.84 8.91 -12.91
C GLY A 164 8.67 9.64 -13.55
N LYS A 165 8.80 10.13 -14.80
CA LYS A 165 7.79 11.02 -15.41
C LYS A 165 6.40 10.40 -15.56
N ASP A 166 6.32 9.08 -15.72
CA ASP A 166 5.06 8.34 -15.87
C ASP A 166 4.55 7.72 -14.55
N TRP A 167 5.16 8.06 -13.40
CA TRP A 167 4.77 7.48 -12.10
C TRP A 167 3.43 7.96 -11.55
N ASP A 168 2.77 8.91 -12.22
CA ASP A 168 1.37 9.28 -11.95
C ASP A 168 0.34 8.40 -12.68
N GLN A 169 0.82 7.48 -13.52
CA GLN A 169 0.05 6.45 -14.21
C GLN A 169 0.86 5.16 -14.27
N ILE A 170 1.01 4.48 -13.12
CA ILE A 170 1.79 3.25 -12.99
C ILE A 170 1.20 2.27 -11.98
N PHE A 171 1.19 0.99 -12.33
CA PHE A 171 1.18 -0.11 -11.36
C PHE A 171 2.63 -0.53 -11.22
N HIS A 172 3.28 -0.17 -10.12
CA HIS A 172 4.70 -0.44 -9.88
C HIS A 172 4.85 -1.26 -8.60
N SER A 173 5.65 -2.31 -8.68
CA SER A 173 5.89 -3.23 -7.59
C SER A 173 7.38 -3.56 -7.47
N ASN A 174 7.85 -3.78 -6.25
CA ASN A 174 9.23 -4.21 -5.98
C ASN A 174 9.29 -5.42 -5.04
N LEU A 175 10.39 -6.14 -5.15
CA LEU A 175 10.98 -6.90 -4.05
C LEU A 175 12.37 -6.32 -3.72
N ILE A 176 12.52 -5.73 -2.53
CA ILE A 176 13.76 -5.13 -2.05
C ILE A 176 14.33 -5.94 -0.89
N TYR A 177 15.51 -6.51 -1.10
CA TYR A 177 16.27 -7.23 -0.08
C TYR A 177 17.46 -6.37 0.40
N ARG A 178 17.58 -6.21 1.71
CA ARG A 178 18.72 -5.56 2.36
C ARG A 178 19.37 -6.49 3.38
N VAL A 179 20.68 -6.66 3.30
CA VAL A 179 21.50 -7.33 4.33
C VAL A 179 21.85 -6.31 5.40
N VAL A 180 21.43 -6.56 6.66
CA VAL A 180 21.52 -5.56 7.73
C VAL A 180 22.84 -5.65 8.52
N LYS A 181 23.49 -6.82 8.62
CA LYS A 181 24.54 -7.04 9.63
C LYS A 181 25.99 -7.15 9.14
N THR A 182 26.26 -7.65 7.94
CA THR A 182 27.65 -8.07 7.60
C THR A 182 28.21 -7.51 6.30
N ASN A 183 27.37 -7.10 5.35
CA ASN A 183 27.76 -6.43 4.11
C ASN A 183 26.51 -5.76 3.51
N PHE A 184 26.41 -4.43 3.56
CA PHE A 184 25.23 -3.73 3.04
C PHE A 184 25.07 -4.01 1.54
N LYS A 185 24.19 -4.95 1.21
CA LYS A 185 23.79 -5.29 -0.15
C LYS A 185 22.31 -4.96 -0.27
N LYS A 186 21.97 -4.08 -1.22
CA LYS A 186 20.60 -3.84 -1.65
C LYS A 186 20.40 -4.55 -2.99
N VAL A 187 19.49 -5.51 -3.02
CA VAL A 187 18.98 -6.10 -4.28
C VAL A 187 17.56 -5.60 -4.45
N GLN A 188 17.26 -5.05 -5.63
CA GLN A 188 15.95 -4.55 -5.97
C GLN A 188 15.52 -5.16 -7.30
N LEU A 189 14.41 -5.88 -7.28
CA LEU A 189 13.75 -6.42 -8.46
C LEU A 189 12.42 -5.70 -8.60
N GLN A 190 12.09 -5.27 -9.82
CA GLN A 190 10.91 -4.45 -10.06
C GLN A 190 10.06 -5.04 -11.18
N GLY A 191 8.76 -4.81 -11.11
CA GLY A 191 7.82 -5.04 -12.18
C GLY A 191 6.90 -3.83 -12.29
N HIS A 192 6.50 -3.48 -13.51
CA HIS A 192 5.52 -2.41 -13.68
C HIS A 192 4.71 -2.57 -14.96
N MET A 193 3.54 -1.94 -14.97
CA MET A 193 2.75 -1.72 -16.17
C MET A 193 1.99 -0.40 -16.08
N LYS A 194 1.54 0.10 -17.23
CA LYS A 194 0.73 1.31 -17.32
C LYS A 194 -0.76 0.97 -17.13
N PRO A 195 -1.45 1.46 -16.09
CA PRO A 195 -2.89 1.31 -15.93
C PRO A 195 -3.66 2.16 -16.96
N PRO A 196 -4.96 1.88 -17.21
CA PRO A 196 -5.76 2.60 -18.20
C PRO A 196 -5.87 4.12 -17.96
N THR A 197 -5.84 4.55 -16.69
CA THR A 197 -5.96 5.95 -16.28
C THR A 197 -4.94 6.27 -15.20
N LYS A 198 -4.71 7.56 -14.91
CA LYS A 198 -3.85 7.97 -13.80
C LYS A 198 -4.34 7.38 -12.47
N ASN A 199 -3.40 7.12 -11.56
CA ASN A 199 -3.69 6.45 -10.29
C ASN A 199 -4.68 7.22 -9.40
N HIS A 200 -4.82 8.54 -9.59
CA HIS A 200 -5.75 9.38 -8.83
C HIS A 200 -7.16 9.48 -9.44
N GLU A 201 -7.36 9.05 -10.69
CA GLU A 201 -8.62 9.26 -11.42
C GLU A 201 -9.71 8.29 -10.98
N ARG A 202 -9.34 7.09 -10.53
CA ARG A 202 -10.28 6.09 -10.02
C ARG A 202 -9.64 5.17 -8.99
N PHE A 203 -10.50 4.41 -8.31
CA PHE A 203 -10.05 3.27 -7.53
C PHE A 203 -9.57 2.14 -8.44
N TYR A 204 -8.46 1.54 -8.03
CA TYR A 204 -7.92 0.29 -8.57
C TYR A 204 -7.83 -0.73 -7.45
N VAL A 205 -7.97 -2.01 -7.79
CA VAL A 205 -7.59 -3.09 -6.87
C VAL A 205 -6.15 -3.49 -7.16
N TYR A 206 -5.25 -3.25 -6.21
CA TYR A 206 -3.86 -3.68 -6.27
C TYR A 206 -3.70 -4.92 -5.40
N GLY A 207 -3.29 -6.03 -6.00
CA GLY A 207 -3.16 -7.32 -5.32
C GLY A 207 -1.78 -7.93 -5.49
N ALA A 208 -1.34 -8.69 -4.50
CA ALA A 208 -0.17 -9.55 -4.59
C ALA A 208 -0.42 -10.89 -3.90
N TRP A 209 -0.18 -11.98 -4.63
CA TRP A 209 -0.03 -13.30 -4.03
C TRP A 209 1.43 -13.51 -3.67
N TRP A 210 1.75 -13.52 -2.37
CA TRP A 210 3.04 -13.99 -1.89
C TRP A 210 3.09 -15.51 -1.96
N LYS A 211 3.04 -16.04 -3.18
CA LYS A 211 2.74 -17.45 -3.50
C LYS A 211 3.70 -18.43 -2.82
N SER A 212 5.00 -18.15 -2.86
CA SER A 212 6.03 -18.96 -2.21
C SER A 212 7.26 -18.10 -1.87
N PRO A 213 8.29 -18.65 -1.20
CA PRO A 213 9.54 -17.94 -1.00
C PRO A 213 10.28 -17.55 -2.30
N GLU A 214 9.91 -18.12 -3.44
CA GLU A 214 10.54 -17.96 -4.75
C GLU A 214 9.67 -17.22 -5.77
N GLU A 215 8.45 -16.81 -5.40
CA GLU A 215 7.53 -16.14 -6.31
C GLU A 215 6.53 -15.25 -5.59
N VAL A 216 6.44 -14.00 -6.05
CA VAL A 216 5.34 -13.08 -5.74
C VAL A 216 4.65 -12.71 -7.05
N GLN A 217 3.34 -12.92 -7.14
CA GLN A 217 2.52 -12.60 -8.32
C GLN A 217 1.70 -11.36 -8.04
N PHE A 218 1.62 -10.44 -9.00
CA PHE A 218 0.94 -9.15 -8.85
C PHE A 218 -0.27 -9.05 -9.77
N PHE A 219 -1.32 -8.40 -9.26
CA PHE A 219 -2.63 -8.32 -9.89
C PHE A 219 -3.13 -6.87 -9.88
N LEU A 220 -3.68 -6.42 -11.01
CA LEU A 220 -4.35 -5.13 -11.14
C LEU A 220 -5.79 -5.34 -11.56
N ASP A 221 -6.73 -4.79 -10.78
CA ASP A 221 -8.17 -5.00 -10.94
C ASP A 221 -8.53 -6.48 -11.10
N GLY A 222 -7.91 -7.32 -10.27
CA GLY A 222 -8.16 -8.76 -10.25
C GLY A 222 -7.65 -9.54 -11.46
N LYS A 223 -6.82 -8.93 -12.31
CA LYS A 223 -6.15 -9.57 -13.45
C LYS A 223 -4.67 -9.74 -13.18
N TYR A 224 -4.10 -10.90 -13.51
CA TYR A 224 -2.66 -11.11 -13.43
C TYR A 224 -1.91 -10.08 -14.28
N ALA A 225 -0.92 -9.42 -13.68
CA ALA A 225 -0.05 -8.46 -14.34
C ALA A 225 1.31 -9.08 -14.66
N TYR A 226 2.04 -9.48 -13.61
CA TYR A 226 3.39 -10.02 -13.70
C TYR A 226 3.79 -10.72 -12.39
N SER A 227 4.87 -11.50 -12.43
CA SER A 227 5.50 -12.12 -11.26
C SER A 227 6.93 -11.59 -11.08
N ILE A 228 7.37 -11.48 -9.83
CA ILE A 228 8.77 -11.26 -9.48
C ILE A 228 9.29 -12.52 -8.76
N ARG A 229 10.45 -13.02 -9.19
CA ARG A 229 11.14 -14.16 -8.57
C ARG A 229 12.37 -13.66 -7.82
N PRO A 230 12.35 -13.61 -6.48
CA PRO A 230 13.46 -13.10 -5.69
C PRO A 230 14.70 -14.01 -5.78
N GLN A 231 15.87 -13.40 -5.62
CA GLN A 231 17.17 -14.11 -5.61
C GLN A 231 17.51 -14.73 -4.25
N VAL A 232 16.65 -14.51 -3.25
CA VAL A 232 16.75 -15.05 -1.89
C VAL A 232 15.37 -15.50 -1.46
N ALA A 233 15.30 -16.49 -0.56
CA ALA A 233 14.02 -16.95 -0.02
C ALA A 233 13.27 -15.80 0.67
N TRP A 234 12.08 -15.52 0.16
CA TRP A 234 11.14 -14.52 0.65
C TRP A 234 10.22 -15.15 1.69
N ASP A 235 10.75 -15.37 2.90
CA ASP A 235 10.18 -16.30 3.89
C ASP A 235 10.06 -15.69 5.30
N VAL A 236 10.18 -14.37 5.42
CA VAL A 236 10.16 -13.67 6.71
C VAL A 236 8.85 -12.92 6.89
N PRO A 237 8.04 -13.20 7.93
CA PRO A 237 6.76 -12.52 8.15
C PRO A 237 6.88 -11.00 8.07
N ALA A 238 5.94 -10.36 7.37
CA ALA A 238 6.04 -8.95 7.00
C ALA A 238 4.74 -8.20 7.32
N TYR A 239 4.86 -6.94 7.73
CA TYR A 239 3.76 -6.11 8.19
C TYR A 239 3.31 -5.19 7.08
N ILE A 240 1.99 -5.02 6.94
CA ILE A 240 1.39 -4.11 5.98
C ILE A 240 1.77 -2.67 6.34
N GLN A 241 1.99 -1.86 5.31
CA GLN A 241 2.28 -0.45 5.37
C GLN A 241 1.44 0.29 4.32
N MET A 242 0.73 1.33 4.74
CA MET A 242 0.06 2.29 3.87
C MET A 242 0.67 3.66 4.15
N ALA A 243 1.65 4.04 3.34
CA ALA A 243 2.41 5.27 3.51
C ALA A 243 2.06 6.30 2.44
N VAL A 244 1.97 7.57 2.85
CA VAL A 244 1.82 8.72 1.96
C VAL A 244 2.95 9.69 2.31
N GLU A 245 4.02 9.61 1.52
CA GLU A 245 5.31 10.25 1.78
C GLU A 245 5.76 11.14 0.62
N VAL A 246 6.88 11.84 0.79
CA VAL A 246 7.57 12.55 -0.29
C VAL A 246 8.71 11.69 -0.83
N TYR A 247 9.02 11.80 -2.11
CA TYR A 247 10.19 11.16 -2.72
C TYR A 247 11.20 12.22 -3.20
N ASP A 248 12.49 11.95 -3.02
CA ASP A 248 13.55 12.84 -3.51
C ASP A 248 13.51 13.00 -5.05
N TRP A 249 13.11 11.94 -5.75
CA TRP A 249 12.98 11.93 -7.21
C TRP A 249 11.70 12.61 -7.72
N ASN A 250 10.74 12.91 -6.84
CA ASN A 250 9.50 13.66 -7.15
C ASN A 250 9.31 14.80 -6.14
N PRO A 251 10.20 15.80 -6.15
CA PRO A 251 10.26 16.79 -5.09
C PRO A 251 9.00 17.66 -5.05
N VAL A 252 8.73 18.23 -3.87
CA VAL A 252 7.62 19.17 -3.67
C VAL A 252 7.91 20.46 -4.43
N PRO A 253 7.05 20.88 -5.40
CA PRO A 253 7.28 22.08 -6.16
C PRO A 253 6.93 23.33 -5.34
N GLU A 254 7.65 24.43 -5.55
CA GLU A 254 7.32 25.73 -4.92
C GLU A 254 6.05 26.37 -5.50
N LYS A 255 5.75 26.09 -6.77
CA LYS A 255 4.60 26.62 -7.50
C LYS A 255 3.65 25.49 -7.87
N ASP A 256 2.35 25.79 -7.95
CA ASP A 256 1.29 24.83 -8.27
C ASP A 256 1.29 23.58 -7.37
N CYS A 257 1.70 23.76 -6.10
CA CYS A 257 1.77 22.69 -5.10
C CYS A 257 0.38 22.32 -4.61
N LEU A 258 -0.18 21.23 -5.16
CA LEU A 258 -1.50 20.74 -4.75
C LEU A 258 -1.55 20.26 -3.29
N ILE A 259 -0.41 20.03 -2.63
CA ILE A 259 -0.38 19.77 -1.18
C ILE A 259 -0.86 21.01 -0.40
N GLU A 260 -0.67 22.21 -0.94
CA GLU A 260 -1.07 23.48 -0.35
C GLU A 260 -2.41 23.98 -0.92
N THR A 261 -2.58 23.91 -2.24
CA THR A 261 -3.69 24.57 -2.95
C THR A 261 -4.80 23.61 -3.38
N GLY A 262 -4.55 22.30 -3.34
CA GLY A 262 -5.51 21.29 -3.77
C GLY A 262 -6.69 21.16 -2.83
N THR A 263 -7.85 20.81 -3.40
CA THR A 263 -9.02 20.42 -2.62
C THR A 263 -8.68 19.24 -1.69
N ARG A 264 -9.48 19.04 -0.63
CA ARG A 264 -9.30 17.88 0.26
C ARG A 264 -9.26 16.57 -0.53
N ASP A 265 -10.14 16.40 -1.51
CA ASP A 265 -10.17 15.19 -2.35
C ASP A 265 -8.90 14.99 -3.17
N GLN A 266 -8.36 16.07 -3.77
CA GLN A 266 -7.08 15.99 -4.48
C GLN A 266 -5.91 15.66 -3.55
N ARG A 267 -5.98 16.02 -2.26
CA ARG A 267 -4.93 15.78 -1.27
C ARG A 267 -5.08 14.46 -0.51
N THR A 268 -6.07 13.65 -0.83
CA THR A 268 -6.40 12.45 -0.04
C THR A 268 -6.14 11.17 -0.81
N THR A 269 -5.26 10.33 -0.28
CA THR A 269 -5.17 8.92 -0.69
C THR A 269 -6.28 8.16 0.04
N ARG A 270 -7.05 7.36 -0.69
CA ARG A 270 -8.22 6.65 -0.17
C ARG A 270 -8.04 5.15 -0.35
N TYR A 271 -8.23 4.39 0.72
CA TYR A 271 -8.34 2.94 0.69
C TYR A 271 -9.77 2.59 1.06
N ASP A 272 -10.49 2.02 0.10
CA ASP A 272 -11.86 1.52 0.31
C ASP A 272 -11.84 0.31 1.23
N TRP A 273 -10.85 -0.56 1.05
CA TRP A 273 -10.60 -1.70 1.93
C TRP A 273 -9.17 -2.18 1.77
N VAL A 274 -8.72 -2.92 2.78
CA VAL A 274 -7.56 -3.81 2.73
C VAL A 274 -8.06 -5.21 3.07
N ARG A 275 -7.74 -6.21 2.25
CA ARG A 275 -8.17 -7.59 2.47
C ARG A 275 -6.99 -8.54 2.32
N VAL A 276 -6.92 -9.49 3.23
CA VAL A 276 -5.87 -10.51 3.24
C VAL A 276 -6.51 -11.88 3.33
N TRP A 277 -5.94 -12.81 2.58
CA TRP A 277 -6.49 -14.13 2.38
C TRP A 277 -5.39 -15.18 2.50
N LYS A 278 -5.73 -16.33 3.08
CA LYS A 278 -4.90 -17.52 3.10
C LYS A 278 -5.62 -18.66 2.40
N LEU A 279 -4.86 -19.56 1.78
CA LEU A 279 -5.41 -20.80 1.24
C LEU A 279 -5.63 -21.80 2.36
N VAL A 280 -6.79 -22.45 2.35
CA VAL A 280 -7.10 -23.61 3.19
C VAL A 280 -7.71 -24.70 2.29
N PRO A 281 -7.60 -25.99 2.65
CA PRO A 281 -8.32 -27.04 1.93
C PRO A 281 -9.81 -26.70 1.85
N ALA A 282 -10.43 -26.96 0.70
CA ALA A 282 -11.87 -26.99 0.61
C ALA A 282 -12.38 -28.06 1.59
N GLU A 283 -13.41 -27.73 2.39
CA GLU A 283 -14.06 -28.77 3.17
C GLU A 283 -14.66 -29.79 2.20
N ASP A 284 -14.34 -31.06 2.37
CA ASP A 284 -15.04 -32.13 1.66
C ASP A 284 -16.50 -32.04 2.08
N ASP A 285 -17.39 -31.82 1.11
CA ASP A 285 -18.84 -31.89 1.28
C ASP A 285 -19.24 -33.38 1.44
N ALA A 286 -18.64 -34.04 2.44
CA ALA A 286 -18.93 -35.39 2.87
C ALA A 286 -19.85 -35.31 4.10
N SER A 287 -21.06 -34.79 3.89
CA SER A 287 -22.17 -35.12 4.79
C SER A 287 -22.76 -36.46 4.35
N PRO A 288 -22.87 -37.46 5.25
CA PRO A 288 -23.49 -38.75 4.98
C PRO A 288 -25.01 -38.65 4.74
#